data_AF-P28136-F1
#
_entry.id   AF-P28136-F1
#
_cell.length_a   1.000
_cell.length_b   1.000
_cell.length_c   1.000
_cell.angle_alpha   90.00
_cell.angle_beta   90.00
_cell.angle_gamma   90.00
#
_symmetry.space_group_name_H-M   'P 1'
#
loop_
_entity.id
_entity.type
_entity.pdbx_description
1 polymer ?
#
loop_
_entity_poly.entity_id
_entity_poly.type
_entity_poly.pdbx_seq_one_letter_code
_entity_poly.pdbx_strand_id
1 'polypeptide(L)'
;SGSCSLKTCWLQLADFRKVGDHLKEKYDSAAAMRINRKGKLELVNSRFNTPTVEDLVYTDQSPDYCLRNESTGSMGTLGRLCNKTSEGMDGCELMCCGRGYDQFKTVQVERCHCKF
;
A
#
# COMPACT_ATOMS: atom_id res chain seq x y z
N SER A 1 -25.99 26.10 -23.59
CA SER A 1 -25.52 25.79 -24.96
C SER A 1 -24.02 25.50 -25.02
N GLY A 2 -23.50 24.63 -24.13
CA GLY A 2 -22.07 24.26 -24.13
C GLY A 2 -21.79 23.11 -25.09
N SER A 3 -21.96 23.31 -26.41
CA SER A 3 -21.63 22.24 -27.36
C SER A 3 -20.11 22.10 -27.46
N CYS A 4 -19.65 20.85 -27.40
CA CYS A 4 -18.25 20.45 -27.51
C CYS A 4 -17.69 20.55 -28.96
N SER A 5 -18.28 21.41 -29.79
CA SER A 5 -17.97 21.55 -31.23
C SER A 5 -16.60 22.19 -31.48
N LEU A 6 -16.15 23.05 -30.57
CA LEU A 6 -14.78 23.56 -30.52
C LEU A 6 -14.25 23.34 -29.09
N LYS A 7 -13.10 22.68 -28.96
CA LYS A 7 -12.48 22.32 -27.68
C LYS A 7 -11.08 22.91 -27.60
N THR A 8 -10.73 23.43 -26.42
CA THR A 8 -9.33 23.74 -26.08
C THR A 8 -8.86 22.72 -25.05
N CYS A 9 -7.70 22.10 -25.30
CA CYS A 9 -7.15 21.05 -24.47
C CYS A 9 -5.80 21.50 -23.89
N TRP A 10 -5.49 21.04 -22.67
CA TRP A 10 -4.18 21.19 -22.03
C TRP A 10 -3.78 19.88 -21.35
N LEU A 11 -2.48 19.69 -21.13
CA LEU A 11 -2.01 18.59 -20.30
C LEU A 11 -2.33 18.88 -18.84
N GLN A 12 -2.86 17.88 -18.15
CA GLN A 12 -3.19 17.98 -16.75
C GLN A 12 -2.70 16.73 -16.03
N LEU A 13 -2.17 16.92 -14.82
CA LEU A 13 -1.82 15.81 -13.94
C LEU A 13 -3.08 15.04 -13.55
N ALA A 14 -2.91 13.73 -13.36
CA ALA A 14 -3.95 12.90 -12.78
C ALA A 14 -4.21 13.33 -11.32
N ASP A 15 -5.38 12.95 -10.80
CA ASP A 15 -5.62 12.94 -9.37
C ASP A 15 -4.53 12.10 -8.68
N PHE A 16 -3.96 12.61 -7.59
CA PHE A 16 -2.89 11.94 -6.88
C PHE A 16 -3.29 10.56 -6.35
N ARG A 17 -4.58 10.31 -6.09
CA ARG A 17 -5.06 8.97 -5.76
C ARG A 17 -4.75 7.96 -6.86
N LYS A 18 -4.92 8.33 -8.13
CA LYS A 18 -4.57 7.46 -9.27
C LYS A 18 -3.07 7.16 -9.32
N VAL A 19 -2.24 8.14 -8.95
CA VAL A 19 -0.79 7.96 -8.87
C VAL A 19 -0.44 6.99 -7.73
N GLY A 20 -1.07 7.14 -6.58
CA GLY A 20 -0.90 6.25 -5.43
C GLY A 20 -1.32 4.81 -5.74
N ASP A 21 -2.48 4.63 -6.38
CA ASP A 21 -2.96 3.30 -6.80
C ASP A 21 -2.00 2.65 -7.79
N HIS A 22 -1.51 3.42 -8.77
CA HIS A 22 -0.52 2.92 -9.74
C HIS A 22 0.79 2.49 -9.07
N LEU A 23 1.31 3.29 -8.14
CA LEU A 23 2.53 2.94 -7.41
C LEU A 23 2.29 1.77 -6.44
N LYS A 24 1.07 1.61 -5.92
CA LYS A 24 0.72 0.46 -5.07
C LYS A 24 0.73 -0.85 -5.86
N GLU A 25 0.27 -0.85 -7.11
CA GLU A 25 0.40 -2.00 -8.01
C GLU A 25 1.87 -2.33 -8.30
N LYS A 26 2.72 -1.31 -8.51
CA LYS A 26 4.17 -1.49 -8.65
C LYS A 26 4.83 -2.02 -7.38
N TYR A 27 4.33 -1.62 -6.20
CA TYR A 27 4.80 -2.13 -4.92
C TYR A 27 4.48 -3.62 -4.76
N ASP A 28 3.26 -4.04 -5.12
CA ASP A 28 2.84 -5.45 -5.02
C ASP A 28 3.57 -6.36 -6.03
N SER A 29 4.10 -5.79 -7.11
CA SER A 29 4.86 -6.50 -8.15
C SER A 29 6.37 -6.22 -8.14
N ALA A 30 6.89 -5.58 -7.08
CA ALA A 30 8.28 -5.17 -7.02
C ALA A 30 9.25 -6.35 -7.15
N ALA A 31 10.35 -6.16 -7.90
CA ALA A 31 11.31 -7.21 -8.18
C ALA A 31 12.43 -7.29 -7.13
N ALA A 32 12.66 -8.50 -6.62
CA ALA A 32 13.78 -8.79 -5.71
C ALA A 32 15.11 -8.81 -6.49
N MET A 33 16.03 -7.96 -6.09
CA MET A 33 17.38 -7.80 -6.63
C MET A 33 18.43 -8.24 -5.60
N ARG A 34 19.62 -8.61 -6.06
CA ARG A 34 20.82 -8.76 -5.24
C ARG A 34 21.94 -7.91 -5.82
N ILE A 35 22.82 -7.41 -4.97
CA ILE A 35 24.02 -6.68 -5.41
C ILE A 35 25.13 -7.70 -5.62
N ASN A 36 25.67 -7.77 -6.84
CA ASN A 36 26.79 -8.65 -7.15
C ASN A 36 28.12 -8.06 -6.65
N ARG A 37 29.20 -8.84 -6.73
CA ARG A 37 30.55 -8.40 -6.30
C ARG A 37 31.07 -7.17 -7.05
N LYS A 38 30.50 -6.83 -8.20
CA LYS A 38 30.83 -5.65 -9.00
C LYS A 38 29.93 -4.45 -8.68
N GLY A 39 29.07 -4.55 -7.66
CA GLY A 39 28.14 -3.50 -7.26
C GLY A 39 26.92 -3.33 -8.19
N LYS A 40 26.67 -4.28 -9.11
CA LYS A 40 25.50 -4.22 -10.01
C LYS A 40 24.33 -5.00 -9.43
N LEU A 41 23.13 -4.49 -9.66
CA LEU A 41 21.89 -5.20 -9.35
C LEU A 41 21.70 -6.37 -10.33
N GLU A 42 21.38 -7.53 -9.77
CA GLU A 42 21.03 -8.75 -10.48
C GLU A 42 19.71 -9.29 -9.94
N LEU A 43 18.85 -9.81 -10.81
CA LEU A 43 17.59 -10.43 -10.42
C LEU A 43 17.85 -11.66 -9.53
N VAL A 44 17.18 -11.75 -8.38
CA VAL A 44 17.36 -12.88 -7.44
C VAL A 44 16.86 -14.18 -8.07
N ASN A 45 15.74 -14.13 -8.80
CA ASN A 45 15.15 -15.29 -9.46
C ASN A 45 15.01 -15.03 -10.96
N SER A 46 15.86 -15.67 -11.76
CA SER A 46 15.93 -15.52 -13.21
C SER A 46 14.71 -16.04 -13.98
N ARG A 47 13.73 -16.67 -13.32
CA ARG A 47 12.47 -17.09 -13.95
C ARG A 47 11.51 -15.92 -14.17
N PHE A 48 11.72 -14.81 -13.47
CA PHE A 48 10.91 -13.60 -13.65
C PHE A 48 11.52 -12.69 -14.72
N ASN A 49 10.69 -11.79 -15.25
CA ASN A 49 11.15 -10.78 -16.20
C ASN A 49 12.07 -9.77 -15.50
N THR A 50 13.04 -9.25 -16.25
CA THR A 50 13.87 -8.14 -15.79
C THR A 50 13.01 -6.90 -15.59
N PRO A 51 13.09 -6.21 -14.44
CA PRO A 51 12.33 -4.99 -14.20
C PRO A 51 12.70 -3.88 -15.18
N THR A 52 11.73 -3.07 -15.54
CA THR A 52 11.87 -1.86 -16.36
C THR A 52 12.21 -0.64 -15.50
N VAL A 53 12.43 0.50 -16.15
CA VAL A 53 12.66 1.79 -15.46
C VAL A 53 11.43 2.30 -14.70
N GLU A 54 10.24 1.76 -14.98
CA GLU A 54 8.98 2.11 -14.32
C GLU A 54 8.62 1.16 -13.18
N ASP A 55 9.43 0.12 -12.94
CA ASP A 55 9.18 -0.88 -11.91
C ASP A 55 9.94 -0.58 -10.63
N LEU A 56 9.35 -0.98 -9.49
CA LEU A 56 10.01 -0.92 -8.20
C LEU A 56 10.89 -2.16 -7.99
N VAL A 57 12.02 -1.96 -7.33
CA VAL A 57 12.96 -3.03 -6.98
C VAL A 57 13.34 -2.94 -5.51
N TYR A 58 13.66 -4.08 -4.89
CA TYR A 58 14.14 -4.15 -3.51
C TYR A 58 15.28 -5.16 -3.37
N THR A 59 16.16 -4.96 -2.39
CA THR A 59 17.29 -5.85 -2.12
C THR A 59 17.06 -6.75 -0.92
N ASP A 60 16.48 -6.19 0.14
CA ASP A 60 16.36 -6.84 1.43
C ASP A 60 14.93 -7.28 1.69
N GLN A 61 14.78 -8.43 2.35
CA GLN A 61 13.45 -8.92 2.72
C GLN A 61 12.83 -7.99 3.75
N SER A 62 11.53 -7.72 3.58
CA SER A 62 10.74 -6.99 4.56
C SER A 62 10.77 -7.71 5.91
N PRO A 63 10.93 -6.97 7.02
CA PRO A 63 10.85 -7.56 8.36
C PRO A 63 9.42 -8.02 8.68
N ASP A 64 9.29 -8.79 9.76
CA ASP A 64 7.99 -8.99 10.39
C ASP A 64 7.55 -7.69 11.09
N TYR A 65 6.37 -7.18 10.71
CA TYR A 65 5.78 -5.97 11.25
C TYR A 65 4.79 -6.23 12.41
N CYS A 66 4.60 -7.49 12.80
CA CYS A 66 3.66 -7.88 13.85
C CYS A 66 4.06 -7.33 15.23
N LEU A 67 5.35 -7.36 15.55
CA LEU A 67 5.91 -6.93 16.82
C LEU A 67 6.68 -5.62 16.64
N ARG A 68 6.72 -4.81 17.71
CA ARG A 68 7.57 -3.63 17.75
C ARG A 68 9.03 -4.06 17.64
N ASN A 69 9.74 -3.43 16.72
CA ASN A 69 11.16 -3.62 16.50
C ASN A 69 11.80 -2.25 16.21
N GLU A 70 12.51 -1.71 17.19
CA GLU A 70 13.15 -0.39 17.08
C GLU A 70 14.30 -0.39 16.06
N SER A 71 14.99 -1.51 15.89
CA SER A 71 16.10 -1.61 14.92
C SER A 71 15.64 -1.47 13.47
N THR A 72 14.41 -1.89 13.16
CA THR A 72 13.79 -1.72 11.84
C THR A 72 12.86 -0.51 11.77
N GLY A 73 12.63 0.18 12.90
CA GLY A 73 11.64 1.26 13.02
C GLY A 73 10.18 0.78 13.02
N SER A 74 9.92 -0.53 13.10
CA SER A 74 8.57 -1.08 13.18
C SER A 74 7.95 -0.82 14.55
N MET A 75 6.75 -0.24 14.59
CA MET A 75 5.99 0.00 15.82
C MET A 75 5.16 -1.22 16.28
N GLY A 76 5.10 -2.28 15.47
CA GLY A 76 4.18 -3.41 15.69
C GLY A 76 2.73 -3.07 15.34
N THR A 77 1.82 -4.02 15.59
CA THR A 77 0.38 -3.84 15.29
C THR A 77 -0.52 -3.69 16.52
N LEU A 78 0.05 -3.61 17.72
CA LEU A 78 -0.70 -3.39 18.96
C LEU A 78 -1.42 -2.03 18.91
N GLY A 79 -2.71 -2.01 19.27
CA GLY A 79 -3.53 -0.79 19.30
C GLY A 79 -3.97 -0.27 17.92
N ARG A 80 -3.66 -0.99 16.82
CA ARG A 80 -4.19 -0.64 15.50
C ARG A 80 -5.65 -1.09 15.36
N LEU A 81 -6.44 -0.26 14.67
CA LEU A 81 -7.78 -0.65 14.25
C LEU A 81 -7.70 -1.79 13.24
N CYS A 82 -8.60 -2.76 13.38
CA CYS A 82 -8.77 -3.85 12.44
C CYS A 82 -10.24 -4.01 12.07
N ASN A 83 -10.48 -4.63 10.92
CA ASN A 83 -11.82 -4.91 10.42
C ASN A 83 -12.20 -6.36 10.69
N LYS A 84 -13.21 -6.58 11.55
CA LYS A 84 -13.66 -7.94 11.89
C LYS A 84 -14.28 -8.69 10.70
N THR A 85 -14.80 -7.99 9.70
CA THR A 85 -15.47 -8.63 8.55
C THR A 85 -14.55 -8.87 7.36
N SER A 86 -13.29 -8.44 7.42
CA SER A 86 -12.32 -8.64 6.34
C SER A 86 -11.47 -9.87 6.59
N GLU A 87 -11.21 -10.63 5.53
CA GLU A 87 -10.22 -11.72 5.51
C GLU A 87 -8.85 -11.25 4.98
N GLY A 88 -8.76 -9.99 4.53
CA GLY A 88 -7.55 -9.40 3.98
C GLY A 88 -6.59 -8.85 5.04
N MET A 89 -5.56 -8.11 4.59
CA MET A 89 -4.54 -7.56 5.48
C MET A 89 -5.07 -6.57 6.52
N ASP A 90 -6.25 -5.97 6.32
CA ASP A 90 -6.96 -5.12 7.29
C ASP A 90 -7.83 -5.93 8.28
N GLY A 91 -8.02 -7.22 8.00
CA GLY A 91 -8.74 -8.19 8.81
C GLY A 91 -8.11 -8.37 10.18
N CYS A 92 -8.91 -8.52 11.23
CA CYS A 92 -8.38 -8.66 12.60
C CYS A 92 -7.46 -9.87 12.79
N GLU A 93 -7.67 -10.96 12.06
CA GLU A 93 -6.78 -12.12 12.14
C GLU A 93 -5.36 -11.78 11.65
N LEU A 94 -5.25 -11.11 10.50
CA LEU A 94 -3.97 -10.74 9.89
C LEU A 94 -3.35 -9.48 10.54
N MET A 95 -4.13 -8.41 10.74
CA MET A 95 -3.64 -7.18 11.40
C MET A 95 -3.12 -7.45 12.80
N CYS A 96 -3.83 -8.26 13.59
CA CYS A 96 -3.45 -8.56 14.97
C CYS A 96 -2.52 -9.78 15.06
N CYS A 97 -2.11 -10.35 13.92
CA CYS A 97 -1.20 -11.48 13.81
C CYS A 97 -1.60 -12.67 14.70
N GLY A 98 -2.88 -13.05 14.67
CA GLY A 98 -3.42 -14.18 15.44
C GLY A 98 -3.45 -14.01 16.96
N ARG A 99 -3.10 -12.82 17.50
CA ARG A 99 -3.08 -12.57 18.95
C ARG A 99 -4.45 -12.28 19.57
N GLY A 100 -5.51 -12.26 18.76
CA GLY A 100 -6.83 -11.76 19.14
C GLY A 100 -6.94 -10.24 19.06
N TYR A 101 -8.14 -9.72 19.32
CA TYR A 101 -8.46 -8.30 19.23
C TYR A 101 -9.56 -7.91 20.23
N ASP A 102 -9.45 -6.70 20.76
CA ASP A 102 -10.47 -6.10 21.60
C ASP A 102 -11.58 -5.46 20.77
N GLN A 103 -12.79 -5.43 21.30
CA GLN A 103 -13.95 -4.79 20.68
C GLN A 103 -14.45 -3.67 21.57
N PHE A 104 -14.53 -2.46 21.01
CA PHE A 104 -15.04 -1.28 21.70
C PHE A 104 -16.20 -0.67 20.92
N LYS A 105 -17.25 -0.25 21.63
CA LYS A 105 -18.35 0.52 21.04
C LYS A 105 -18.14 1.99 21.40
N THR A 106 -18.19 2.86 20.40
CA THR A 106 -18.13 4.31 20.58
C THR A 106 -19.37 4.95 19.99
N VAL A 107 -19.87 6.01 20.63
CA VAL A 107 -20.97 6.82 20.10
C VAL A 107 -20.35 7.91 19.25
N GLN A 108 -20.63 7.92 17.95
CA GLN A 108 -20.22 9.00 17.06
C GLN A 108 -21.38 9.97 16.86
N VAL A 109 -21.07 11.27 16.93
CA VAL A 109 -22.03 12.34 16.65
C VAL A 109 -21.77 12.85 15.25
N GLU A 110 -22.74 12.67 14.36
CA GLU A 110 -22.67 13.10 12.97
C GLU A 110 -23.89 13.95 12.57
N ARG A 111 -23.77 14.68 11.47
CA ARG A 111 -24.91 15.43 10.92
C ARG A 111 -25.85 14.47 10.19
N CYS A 112 -27.06 14.34 10.71
CA CYS A 112 -28.14 13.56 10.09
C CYS A 112 -29.31 14.48 9.71
N HIS A 113 -30.18 14.01 8.80
CA HIS A 113 -31.37 14.73 8.33
C HIS A 113 -31.12 16.14 7.74
N CYS A 114 -29.99 16.31 7.05
CA CYS A 114 -29.67 17.56 6.35
C CYS A 114 -30.72 17.87 5.26
N LYS A 115 -31.22 19.11 5.21
CA LYS A 115 -32.02 19.64 4.10
C LYS A 115 -31.17 20.61 3.29
N PHE A 116 -31.34 20.60 1.97
CA PHE A 116 -30.69 21.53 1.05
C PHE A 116 -31.32 22.92 1.13
#